data_AF-A0A949HH30-F1
#
_entry.id   AF-A0A949HH30-F1
#
_cell.length_a   1.000
_cell.length_b   1.000
_cell.length_c   1.000
_cell.angle_alpha   90.00
_cell.angle_beta   90.00
_cell.angle_gamma   90.00
#
_symmetry.space_group_name_H-M   'P 1'
#
loop_
_entity.id
_entity.type
_entity.pdbx_description
1 polymer ?
#
loop_
_entity_poly.entity_id
_entity_poly.type
_entity_poly.pdbx_seq_one_letter_code
_entity_poly.pdbx_strand_id
1 'polypeptide(L)'
;MIVRLKPNLLLITAPSQEHQETLIPWAKDVDGHAFILQVQDAQTIRLISRGPESDACREPINVTSRSPIREIQLISNFAHTPFELDGVLYGSVEAFWQCLKFQDHDRRLLIAPLFGKEALRAGADACQSHVFKYNGSTIRVGTFDHWQLMKLACKAKFNQHEQAKEALLSTGQRPLTHVTRSDSRTIPGVILADIWMRIRHRLRNPR
;
A
#
# COMPACT_ATOMS: atom_id res chain seq x y z
N MET A 1 30.86 -16.91 -25.45
CA MET A 1 29.92 -17.41 -24.40
C MET A 1 29.37 -18.78 -24.80
N ILE A 2 28.95 -19.61 -23.85
CA ILE A 2 28.31 -20.91 -24.11
C ILE A 2 26.91 -20.89 -23.51
N VAL A 3 25.91 -21.27 -24.29
CA VAL A 3 24.51 -21.38 -23.83
C VAL A 3 24.12 -22.85 -23.78
N ARG A 4 23.51 -23.29 -22.67
CA ARG A 4 22.96 -24.65 -22.51
C ARG A 4 21.49 -24.56 -22.11
N LEU A 5 20.66 -25.35 -22.77
CA LEU A 5 19.23 -25.46 -22.48
C LEU A 5 18.97 -26.73 -21.68
N LYS A 6 18.22 -26.60 -20.58
CA LYS A 6 17.68 -27.67 -19.76
C LYS A 6 16.19 -27.40 -19.52
N PRO A 7 15.40 -28.38 -19.04
CA PRO A 7 14.02 -28.14 -18.66
C PRO A 7 13.93 -26.95 -17.69
N ASN A 8 13.20 -25.91 -18.08
CA ASN A 8 12.99 -24.67 -17.32
C ASN A 8 14.27 -23.89 -16.94
N LEU A 9 15.42 -24.14 -17.60
CA LEU A 9 16.68 -23.48 -17.27
C LEU A 9 17.50 -23.17 -18.52
N LEU A 10 17.85 -21.90 -18.70
CA LEU A 10 18.84 -21.43 -19.67
C LEU A 10 20.11 -21.06 -18.90
N LEU A 11 21.21 -21.77 -19.17
CA LEU A 11 22.51 -21.53 -18.53
C LEU A 11 23.44 -20.84 -19.52
N ILE A 12 23.95 -19.67 -19.15
CA ILE A 12 24.99 -18.95 -19.91
C ILE A 12 26.29 -19.03 -19.12
N THR A 13 27.36 -19.52 -19.75
CA THR A 13 28.71 -19.50 -19.16
C THR A 13 29.68 -18.68 -20.01
N ALA A 14 30.54 -17.94 -19.33
CA ALA A 14 31.61 -17.14 -19.91
C ALA A 14 32.98 -17.76 -19.53
N PRO A 15 33.52 -18.68 -20.35
CA PRO A 15 34.74 -19.41 -19.99
C PRO A 15 36.03 -18.59 -20.14
N SER A 16 36.01 -17.49 -20.91
CA SER A 16 37.15 -16.57 -21.06
C SER A 16 36.91 -15.27 -20.32
N GLN A 17 38.00 -14.62 -19.90
CA GLN A 17 37.97 -13.34 -19.18
C GLN A 17 37.21 -12.25 -19.95
N GLU A 18 37.48 -12.09 -21.25
CA GLU A 18 36.79 -11.14 -22.13
C GLU A 18 35.25 -11.29 -22.08
N HIS A 19 34.74 -12.52 -22.11
CA HIS A 19 33.30 -12.76 -21.99
C HIS A 19 32.76 -12.46 -20.59
N GLN A 20 33.56 -12.66 -19.54
CA GLN A 20 33.16 -12.36 -18.16
C GLN A 20 33.04 -10.85 -17.93
N GLU A 21 33.93 -10.07 -18.52
CA GLU A 21 33.92 -8.60 -18.49
C GLU A 21 32.64 -8.00 -19.10
N THR A 22 31.98 -8.74 -20.01
CA THR A 22 30.67 -8.36 -20.56
C THR A 22 29.51 -8.94 -19.74
N LEU A 23 29.54 -10.26 -19.46
CA LEU A 23 28.39 -10.97 -18.88
C LEU A 23 28.13 -10.60 -17.41
N ILE A 24 29.18 -10.49 -16.59
CA ILE A 24 29.01 -10.32 -15.14
C ILE A 24 28.44 -8.94 -14.77
N PRO A 25 28.92 -7.81 -15.33
CA PRO A 25 28.30 -6.51 -15.07
C PRO A 25 26.84 -6.46 -15.51
N TRP A 26 26.54 -6.98 -16.70
CA TRP A 26 25.16 -7.05 -17.20
C TRP A 26 24.26 -7.91 -16.30
N ALA A 27 24.73 -9.10 -15.90
CA ALA A 27 23.96 -10.01 -15.05
C ALA A 27 23.70 -9.41 -13.66
N LYS A 28 24.65 -8.63 -13.12
CA LYS A 28 24.47 -7.90 -11.86
C LYS A 28 23.44 -6.77 -11.97
N ASP A 29 23.40 -6.07 -13.10
CA ASP A 29 22.43 -4.98 -13.34
C ASP A 29 20.98 -5.49 -13.42
N VAL A 30 20.80 -6.72 -13.92
CA VAL A 30 19.48 -7.34 -14.10
C VAL A 30 19.21 -8.50 -13.13
N ASP A 31 19.99 -8.61 -12.06
CA ASP A 31 19.81 -9.65 -11.06
C ASP A 31 18.42 -9.54 -10.41
N GLY A 32 17.70 -10.66 -10.32
CA GLY A 32 16.32 -10.68 -9.84
C GLY A 32 15.29 -10.04 -10.78
N HIS A 33 15.63 -9.72 -12.02
CA HIS A 33 14.64 -9.28 -13.01
C HIS A 33 13.85 -10.45 -13.63
N ALA A 34 12.58 -10.22 -13.93
CA ALA A 34 11.81 -11.12 -14.76
C ALA A 34 12.08 -10.85 -16.26
N PHE A 35 12.28 -11.91 -17.04
CA PHE A 35 12.50 -11.82 -18.48
C PHE A 35 11.35 -12.49 -19.25
N ILE A 36 10.95 -11.87 -20.35
CA ILE A 36 10.08 -12.51 -21.34
C ILE A 36 10.96 -13.05 -22.46
N LEU A 37 10.82 -14.34 -22.75
CA LEU A 37 11.38 -14.95 -23.93
C LEU A 37 10.46 -14.70 -25.13
N GLN A 38 11.02 -14.15 -26.20
CA GLN A 38 10.33 -13.96 -27.47
C GLN A 38 11.09 -14.67 -28.59
N VAL A 39 10.38 -15.48 -29.39
CA VAL A 39 10.91 -15.99 -30.65
C VAL A 39 10.71 -14.89 -31.70
N GLN A 40 11.80 -14.38 -32.25
CA GLN A 40 11.74 -13.36 -33.30
C GLN A 40 11.56 -14.02 -34.67
N ASP A 41 12.35 -15.05 -34.93
CA ASP A 41 12.37 -15.82 -36.18
C ASP A 41 12.97 -17.21 -35.94
N ALA A 42 13.17 -17.99 -37.00
CA ALA A 42 13.68 -19.36 -36.92
C ALA A 42 15.10 -19.48 -36.33
N GLN A 43 15.85 -18.38 -36.24
CA GLN A 43 17.24 -18.38 -35.79
C GLN A 43 17.45 -17.54 -34.52
N THR A 44 16.47 -16.72 -34.14
CA THR A 44 16.66 -15.68 -33.13
C THR A 44 15.60 -15.77 -32.03
N ILE A 45 16.08 -15.93 -30.78
CA ILE A 45 15.29 -15.69 -29.56
C ILE A 45 15.82 -14.46 -28.84
N ARG A 46 14.93 -13.72 -28.17
CA ARG A 46 15.26 -12.55 -27.36
C ARG A 46 14.79 -12.75 -25.94
N LEU A 47 15.64 -12.37 -24.98
CA LEU A 47 15.26 -12.21 -23.57
C LEU A 47 15.12 -10.71 -23.30
N ILE A 48 13.91 -10.29 -22.96
CA ILE A 48 13.61 -8.88 -22.70
C ILE A 48 13.35 -8.71 -21.21
N SER A 49 14.20 -7.93 -20.54
CA SER A 49 14.02 -7.56 -19.14
C SER A 49 12.70 -6.80 -18.97
N ARG A 50 11.88 -7.24 -18.02
CA ARG A 50 10.65 -6.55 -17.61
C ARG A 50 10.82 -5.76 -16.31
N GLY A 51 12.06 -5.69 -15.81
CA GLY A 51 12.40 -5.09 -14.52
C GLY A 51 12.37 -6.12 -13.38
N PRO A 52 12.48 -5.64 -12.12
CA PRO A 52 12.47 -6.49 -10.94
C PRO A 52 11.26 -7.43 -10.91
N GLU A 53 11.48 -8.69 -10.52
CA GLU A 53 10.45 -9.73 -10.50
C GLU A 53 9.18 -9.27 -9.78
N SER A 54 9.32 -8.68 -8.59
CA SER A 54 8.17 -8.24 -7.79
C SER A 54 7.28 -7.21 -8.50
N ASP A 55 7.85 -6.35 -9.34
CA ASP A 55 7.12 -5.36 -10.13
C ASP A 55 6.53 -6.00 -11.40
N ALA A 56 7.35 -6.78 -12.12
CA ALA A 56 6.97 -7.43 -13.36
C ALA A 56 5.85 -8.47 -13.17
N CYS A 57 5.92 -9.26 -12.10
CA CYS A 57 4.93 -10.25 -11.69
C CYS A 57 3.78 -9.65 -10.87
N ARG A 58 3.83 -8.34 -10.59
CA ARG A 58 2.83 -7.61 -9.80
C ARG A 58 2.57 -8.28 -8.44
N GLU A 59 3.62 -8.66 -7.75
CA GLU A 59 3.51 -9.28 -6.43
C GLU A 59 2.78 -8.34 -5.45
N PRO A 60 1.75 -8.82 -4.73
CA PRO A 60 1.01 -7.97 -3.81
C PRO A 60 1.89 -7.38 -2.70
N ILE A 61 1.64 -6.12 -2.34
CA ILE A 61 2.27 -5.46 -1.19
C ILE A 61 1.30 -5.48 -0.02
N ASN A 62 1.66 -6.15 1.07
CA ASN A 62 0.90 -6.11 2.31
C ASN A 62 1.20 -4.83 3.10
N VAL A 63 0.29 -3.87 3.06
CA VAL A 63 0.42 -2.59 3.77
C VAL A 63 0.03 -2.78 5.23
N THR A 64 1.01 -2.69 6.13
CA THR A 64 0.79 -2.72 7.57
C THR A 64 1.77 -1.79 8.29
N SER A 65 1.47 -1.41 9.53
CA SER A 65 2.41 -0.68 10.40
C SER A 65 3.64 -1.49 10.82
N ARG A 66 3.71 -2.78 10.49
CA ARG A 66 4.83 -3.68 10.80
C ARG A 66 5.71 -3.97 9.59
N SER A 67 5.39 -3.40 8.42
CA SER A 67 6.23 -3.55 7.23
C SER A 67 7.67 -3.13 7.55
N PRO A 68 8.71 -3.86 7.09
CA PRO A 68 10.09 -3.42 7.23
C PRO A 68 10.41 -2.20 6.33
N ILE A 69 9.57 -1.95 5.32
CA ILE A 69 9.71 -0.85 4.37
C ILE A 69 8.98 0.38 4.90
N ARG A 70 9.71 1.48 5.10
CA ARG A 70 9.21 2.73 5.72
C ARG A 70 8.10 3.37 4.88
N GLU A 71 8.24 3.37 3.56
CA GLU A 71 7.27 3.90 2.62
C GLU A 71 5.93 3.17 2.78
N ILE A 72 5.97 1.83 2.90
CA ILE A 72 4.76 1.03 3.12
C ILE A 72 4.13 1.30 4.49
N GLN A 73 4.93 1.57 5.53
CA GLN A 73 4.40 2.00 6.83
C GLN A 73 3.62 3.31 6.70
N LEU A 74 4.10 4.29 5.91
CA LEU A 74 3.42 5.57 5.71
C LEU A 74 2.03 5.43 5.07
N ILE A 75 1.78 4.38 4.29
CA ILE A 75 0.46 4.12 3.70
C ILE A 75 -0.54 3.66 4.78
N SER A 76 -0.08 2.90 5.78
CA SER A 76 -0.89 2.36 6.87
C SER A 76 -1.73 3.43 7.60
N ASN A 77 -2.92 3.07 8.06
CA ASN A 77 -3.78 3.96 8.83
C ASN A 77 -3.18 4.39 10.18
N PHE A 78 -2.19 3.62 10.67
CA PHE A 78 -1.48 3.89 11.93
C PHE A 78 -0.38 4.94 11.79
N ALA A 79 0.05 5.25 10.57
CA ALA A 79 1.14 6.19 10.36
C ALA A 79 0.79 7.58 10.88
N HIS A 80 1.74 8.23 11.55
CA HIS A 80 1.64 9.64 11.88
C HIS A 80 1.73 10.44 10.59
N THR A 81 0.57 10.76 10.03
CA THR A 81 0.40 11.39 8.73
C THR A 81 -0.73 12.40 8.87
N PRO A 82 -0.46 13.56 9.51
CA PRO A 82 -1.52 14.47 9.89
C PRO A 82 -2.30 15.00 8.69
N PHE A 83 -3.61 15.17 8.88
CA PHE A 83 -4.50 15.77 7.88
C PHE A 83 -5.69 16.44 8.54
N GLU A 84 -6.19 17.49 7.91
CA GLU A 84 -7.44 18.15 8.28
C GLU A 84 -8.62 17.53 7.54
N LEU A 85 -9.71 17.29 8.26
CA LEU A 85 -11.00 16.91 7.70
C LEU A 85 -12.12 17.59 8.49
N ASP A 86 -13.00 18.30 7.78
CA ASP A 86 -14.14 19.03 8.36
C ASP A 86 -13.74 19.97 9.52
N GLY A 87 -12.60 20.66 9.38
CA GLY A 87 -12.09 21.62 10.37
C GLY A 87 -11.39 20.99 11.58
N VAL A 88 -11.20 19.67 11.61
CA VAL A 88 -10.48 18.98 12.68
C VAL A 88 -9.17 18.40 12.15
N LEU A 89 -8.07 18.67 12.85
CA LEU A 89 -6.76 18.10 12.57
C LEU A 89 -6.63 16.72 13.22
N TYR A 90 -6.41 15.69 12.40
CA TYR A 90 -6.18 14.32 12.84
C TYR A 90 -4.71 13.96 12.67
N GLY A 91 -4.10 13.31 13.67
CA GLY A 91 -2.72 12.81 13.59
C GLY A 91 -2.56 11.58 12.68
N SER A 92 -3.66 10.84 12.48
CA SER A 92 -3.70 9.63 11.65
C SER A 92 -5.13 9.24 11.28
N VAL A 93 -5.26 8.36 10.28
CA VAL A 93 -6.55 7.76 9.91
C VAL A 93 -7.08 6.87 11.04
N GLU A 94 -6.19 6.22 11.80
CA GLU A 94 -6.57 5.46 12.99
C GLU A 94 -7.21 6.35 14.07
N ALA A 95 -6.66 7.54 14.34
CA ALA A 95 -7.27 8.46 15.29
C ALA A 95 -8.66 8.92 14.86
N PHE A 96 -8.81 9.28 13.58
CA PHE A 96 -10.13 9.57 13.00
C PHE A 96 -11.12 8.43 13.25
N TRP A 97 -10.70 7.18 12.97
CA TRP A 97 -11.56 6.02 13.18
C TRP A 97 -11.96 5.82 14.65
N GLN A 98 -10.99 5.88 15.56
CA GLN A 98 -11.20 5.58 16.96
C GLN A 98 -12.06 6.65 17.63
N CYS A 99 -11.94 7.92 17.22
CA CYS A 99 -12.77 8.99 17.77
C CYS A 99 -14.25 8.86 17.39
N LEU A 100 -14.58 8.33 16.19
CA LEU A 100 -15.98 8.14 15.75
C LEU A 100 -16.81 7.25 16.68
N LYS A 101 -16.15 6.40 17.47
CA LYS A 101 -16.82 5.51 18.42
C LYS A 101 -17.45 6.27 19.61
N PHE A 102 -17.02 7.50 19.86
CA PHE A 102 -17.55 8.33 20.95
C PHE A 102 -18.57 9.33 20.40
N GLN A 103 -19.62 9.62 21.16
CA GLN A 103 -20.57 10.69 20.81
C GLN A 103 -20.14 12.05 21.36
N ASP A 104 -19.34 12.03 22.43
CA ASP A 104 -18.82 13.22 23.10
C ASP A 104 -17.79 13.94 22.22
N HIS A 105 -17.97 15.25 22.06
CA HIS A 105 -17.13 16.07 21.19
C HIS A 105 -15.74 16.29 21.78
N ASP A 106 -15.66 16.59 23.07
CA ASP A 106 -14.39 16.85 23.75
C ASP A 106 -13.49 15.62 23.71
N ARG A 107 -14.08 14.43 23.95
CA ARG A 107 -13.37 13.16 23.81
C ARG A 107 -12.90 12.88 22.38
N ARG A 108 -13.66 13.28 21.36
CA ARG A 108 -13.21 13.17 19.97
C ARG A 108 -11.98 14.04 19.71
N LEU A 109 -11.98 15.27 20.21
CA LEU A 109 -10.86 16.20 20.08
C LEU A 109 -9.60 15.70 20.81
N LEU A 110 -9.75 15.05 21.96
CA LEU A 110 -8.63 14.42 22.68
C LEU A 110 -7.97 13.29 21.88
N ILE A 111 -8.75 12.54 21.09
CA ILE A 111 -8.25 11.40 20.29
C ILE A 111 -7.69 11.86 18.95
N ALA A 112 -8.22 12.94 18.39
CA ALA A 112 -7.87 13.44 17.07
C ALA A 112 -6.35 13.54 16.80
N PRO A 113 -5.50 14.11 17.69
CA PRO A 113 -4.07 14.26 17.41
C PRO A 113 -3.27 12.95 17.50
N LEU A 114 -3.88 11.85 17.95
CA LEU A 114 -3.15 10.60 18.22
C LEU A 114 -2.79 9.83 16.94
N PHE A 115 -1.90 8.84 17.09
CA PHE A 115 -1.55 7.92 16.01
C PHE A 115 -1.09 6.56 16.53
N GLY A 116 -0.89 5.63 15.60
CA GLY A 116 -0.38 4.30 15.89
C GLY A 116 -1.18 3.55 16.96
N LYS A 117 -0.46 2.92 17.88
CA LYS A 117 -1.08 2.14 18.97
C LYS A 117 -1.75 3.02 20.02
N GLU A 118 -1.36 4.30 20.12
CA GLU A 118 -1.95 5.22 21.08
C GLU A 118 -3.40 5.55 20.69
N ALA A 119 -3.62 5.90 19.42
CA ALA A 119 -4.96 6.09 18.86
C ALA A 119 -5.84 4.83 19.05
N LEU A 120 -5.31 3.66 18.72
CA LEU A 120 -6.01 2.38 18.91
C LEU A 120 -6.45 2.18 20.37
N ARG A 121 -5.55 2.43 21.33
CA ARG A 121 -5.84 2.27 22.76
C ARG A 121 -6.88 3.28 23.25
N ALA A 122 -6.83 4.51 22.76
CA ALA A 122 -7.75 5.56 23.16
C ALA A 122 -9.21 5.29 22.76
N GLY A 123 -9.45 4.44 21.75
CA GLY A 123 -10.79 3.98 21.38
C GLY A 123 -11.14 2.57 21.84
N ALA A 124 -10.34 1.96 22.72
CA ALA A 124 -10.56 0.59 23.20
C ALA A 124 -11.70 0.48 24.23
N ASP A 125 -11.94 1.54 25.01
CA ASP A 125 -12.97 1.60 26.05
C ASP A 125 -14.30 2.20 25.56
N ALA A 126 -14.41 2.47 24.26
CA ALA A 126 -15.67 2.91 23.67
C ALA A 126 -16.77 1.84 23.84
N CYS A 127 -17.97 2.27 24.23
CA CYS A 127 -19.13 1.40 24.24
C CYS A 127 -19.40 0.86 22.83
N GLN A 128 -19.68 -0.43 22.72
CA GLN A 128 -20.05 -1.01 21.44
C GLN A 128 -21.38 -0.41 20.96
N SER A 129 -21.35 0.17 19.76
CA SER A 129 -22.52 0.74 19.11
C SER A 129 -22.56 0.32 17.65
N HIS A 130 -23.76 0.09 17.13
CA HIS A 130 -23.98 -0.16 15.70
C HIS A 130 -24.08 1.12 14.87
N VAL A 131 -24.16 2.28 15.51
CA VAL A 131 -24.28 3.59 14.87
C VAL A 131 -23.43 4.66 15.55
N PHE A 132 -23.01 5.67 14.80
CA PHE A 132 -22.40 6.88 15.33
C PHE A 132 -22.89 8.12 14.58
N LYS A 133 -22.78 9.30 15.19
CA LYS A 133 -23.11 10.57 14.53
C LYS A 133 -21.87 11.24 13.95
N TYR A 134 -21.97 11.75 12.73
CA TYR A 134 -20.93 12.52 12.06
C TYR A 134 -21.57 13.60 11.18
N ASN A 135 -21.18 14.87 11.37
CA ASN A 135 -21.76 16.04 10.68
C ASN A 135 -23.29 16.02 10.59
N GLY A 136 -23.97 15.79 11.73
CA GLY A 136 -25.43 15.72 11.82
C GLY A 136 -26.08 14.45 11.27
N SER A 137 -25.33 13.58 10.57
CA SER A 137 -25.82 12.32 10.02
C SER A 137 -25.58 11.15 10.97
N THR A 138 -26.52 10.20 11.02
CA THR A 138 -26.33 8.93 11.74
C THR A 138 -25.83 7.87 10.76
N ILE A 139 -24.65 7.32 11.01
CA ILE A 139 -23.98 6.35 10.14
C ILE A 139 -23.96 5.00 10.83
N ARG A 140 -24.35 3.95 10.10
CA ARG A 140 -24.28 2.56 10.59
C ARG A 140 -22.87 1.99 10.42
N VAL A 141 -22.32 1.45 11.50
CA VAL A 141 -20.99 0.84 11.53
C VAL A 141 -20.94 -0.36 10.58
N GLY A 142 -19.87 -0.41 9.79
CA GLY A 142 -19.56 -1.51 8.87
C GLY A 142 -20.39 -1.51 7.58
N THR A 143 -21.01 -0.37 7.24
CA THR A 143 -21.80 -0.22 6.01
C THR A 143 -21.08 0.64 4.98
N PHE A 144 -21.66 0.73 3.78
CA PHE A 144 -21.11 1.53 2.69
C PHE A 144 -20.85 3.00 3.07
N ASP A 145 -21.77 3.64 3.79
CA ASP A 145 -21.61 5.04 4.22
C ASP A 145 -20.41 5.20 5.17
N HIS A 146 -20.22 4.22 6.05
CA HIS A 146 -19.05 4.17 6.92
C HIS A 146 -17.75 4.09 6.11
N TRP A 147 -17.74 3.25 5.08
CA TRP A 147 -16.56 3.09 4.21
C TRP A 147 -16.33 4.30 3.31
N GLN A 148 -17.38 5.02 2.88
CA GLN A 148 -17.21 6.29 2.19
C GLN A 148 -16.57 7.33 3.10
N LEU A 149 -16.97 7.39 4.38
CA LEU A 149 -16.34 8.29 5.34
C LEU A 149 -14.86 7.94 5.56
N MET A 150 -14.52 6.66 5.68
CA MET A 150 -13.13 6.20 5.76
C MET A 150 -12.32 6.61 4.51
N LYS A 151 -12.92 6.46 3.33
CA LYS A 151 -12.31 6.90 2.07
C LYS A 151 -12.07 8.42 2.03
N LEU A 152 -12.92 9.24 2.64
CA LEU A 152 -12.69 10.68 2.77
C LEU A 152 -11.47 10.98 3.64
N ALA A 153 -11.34 10.33 4.80
CA ALA A 153 -10.17 10.46 5.67
C ALA A 153 -8.87 10.00 4.97
N CYS A 154 -8.88 8.84 4.32
CA CYS A 154 -7.73 8.40 3.53
C CYS A 154 -7.40 9.38 2.39
N LYS A 155 -8.41 9.91 1.69
CA LYS A 155 -8.20 10.91 0.63
C LYS A 155 -7.59 12.18 1.19
N ALA A 156 -8.07 12.68 2.34
CA ALA A 156 -7.50 13.86 3.00
C ALA A 156 -6.02 13.62 3.35
N LYS A 157 -5.69 12.49 3.98
CA LYS A 157 -4.31 12.06 4.23
C LYS A 157 -3.43 12.13 2.98
N PHE A 158 -3.81 11.43 1.91
CA PHE A 158 -2.95 11.35 0.72
C PHE A 158 -2.95 12.63 -0.13
N ASN A 159 -3.89 13.56 0.09
CA ASN A 159 -3.86 14.87 -0.57
C ASN A 159 -3.02 15.89 0.19
N GLN A 160 -2.95 15.78 1.52
CA GLN A 160 -2.32 16.79 2.37
C GLN A 160 -0.92 16.38 2.87
N HIS A 161 -0.59 15.08 2.84
CA HIS A 161 0.70 14.57 3.33
C HIS A 161 1.57 14.00 2.19
N GLU A 162 2.48 14.82 1.66
CA GLU A 162 3.24 14.50 0.44
C GLU A 162 4.03 13.19 0.54
N GLN A 163 4.73 12.93 1.64
CA GLN A 163 5.48 11.67 1.79
C GLN A 163 4.57 10.42 1.77
N ALA A 164 3.33 10.53 2.26
CA ALA A 164 2.41 9.41 2.25
C ALA A 164 1.82 9.21 0.85
N LYS A 165 1.59 10.31 0.12
CA LYS A 165 1.19 10.32 -1.28
C LYS A 165 2.25 9.70 -2.17
N GLU A 166 3.51 10.12 -2.03
CA GLU A 166 4.66 9.57 -2.74
C GLU A 166 4.82 8.08 -2.44
N ALA A 167 4.74 7.69 -1.16
CA ALA A 167 4.78 6.29 -0.77
C ALA A 167 3.65 5.47 -1.41
N LEU A 168 2.43 6.01 -1.49
CA LEU A 168 1.32 5.33 -2.17
C LEU A 168 1.58 5.22 -3.68
N LEU A 169 2.14 6.24 -4.32
CA LEU A 169 2.45 6.24 -5.75
C LEU A 169 3.62 5.30 -6.11
N SER A 170 4.63 5.20 -5.23
CA SER A 170 5.82 4.36 -5.44
C SER A 170 5.50 2.88 -5.49
N THR A 171 4.36 2.45 -4.95
CA THR A 171 3.87 1.06 -5.08
C THR A 171 3.49 0.66 -6.51
N GLY A 172 3.56 1.59 -7.47
CA GLY A 172 3.50 1.29 -8.90
C GLY A 172 2.17 0.65 -9.30
N GLN A 173 2.23 -0.45 -10.05
CA GLN A 173 1.03 -1.20 -10.47
C GLN A 173 0.72 -2.39 -9.56
N ARG A 174 1.53 -2.63 -8.53
CA ARG A 174 1.37 -3.79 -7.65
C ARG A 174 0.05 -3.70 -6.88
N PRO A 175 -0.71 -4.81 -6.72
CA PRO A 175 -1.87 -4.86 -5.86
C PRO A 175 -1.47 -4.53 -4.42
N LEU A 176 -2.31 -3.77 -3.71
CA LEU A 176 -2.16 -3.56 -2.28
C LEU A 176 -3.08 -4.53 -1.54
N THR A 177 -2.60 -5.05 -0.41
CA THR A 177 -3.40 -5.88 0.51
C THR A 177 -3.24 -5.35 1.93
N HIS A 178 -4.17 -5.74 2.81
CA HIS A 178 -4.09 -5.46 4.24
C HIS A 178 -4.43 -6.73 5.01
N VAL A 179 -3.42 -7.56 5.21
CA VAL A 179 -3.53 -8.81 5.96
C VAL A 179 -2.85 -8.61 7.31
N THR A 180 -3.67 -8.67 8.37
CA THR A 180 -3.23 -8.61 9.76
C THR A 180 -3.56 -9.94 10.46
N ARG A 181 -3.14 -10.09 11.72
CA ARG A 181 -3.41 -11.32 12.49
C ARG A 181 -4.91 -11.54 12.74
N SER A 182 -5.68 -10.46 12.87
CA SER A 182 -7.12 -10.46 13.10
C SER A 182 -7.74 -9.36 12.28
N ASP A 183 -8.52 -9.72 11.26
CA ASP A 183 -9.15 -8.74 10.39
C ASP A 183 -10.28 -8.00 11.12
N SER A 184 -10.48 -6.73 10.76
CA SER A 184 -11.53 -5.91 11.35
C SER A 184 -12.88 -6.28 10.76
N ARG A 185 -13.87 -6.50 11.64
CA ARG A 185 -15.25 -6.79 11.23
C ARG A 185 -15.99 -5.57 10.67
N THR A 186 -15.45 -4.37 10.87
CA THR A 186 -16.10 -3.09 10.55
C THR A 186 -15.41 -2.36 9.40
N ILE A 187 -14.10 -2.57 9.22
CA ILE A 187 -13.37 -2.28 7.96
C ILE A 187 -12.50 -3.49 7.64
N PRO A 188 -13.04 -4.46 6.90
CA PRO A 188 -12.23 -5.57 6.42
C PRO A 188 -11.02 -5.06 5.63
N GLY A 189 -9.87 -5.73 5.76
CA GLY A 189 -8.63 -5.31 5.11
C GLY A 189 -8.76 -5.19 3.58
N VAL A 190 -9.63 -5.99 2.97
CA VAL A 190 -9.97 -5.89 1.54
C VAL A 190 -10.60 -4.55 1.17
N ILE A 191 -11.46 -3.99 2.03
CA ILE A 191 -12.10 -2.67 1.80
C ILE A 191 -11.06 -1.57 1.91
N LEU A 192 -10.18 -1.65 2.91
CA LEU A 192 -9.14 -0.65 3.11
C LEU A 192 -8.12 -0.65 1.96
N ALA A 193 -7.73 -1.85 1.50
CA ALA A 193 -6.87 -2.01 0.34
C ALA A 193 -7.50 -1.44 -0.94
N ASP A 194 -8.79 -1.69 -1.19
CA ASP A 194 -9.53 -1.11 -2.33
C ASP A 194 -9.56 0.43 -2.25
N ILE A 195 -9.77 1.00 -1.07
CA ILE A 195 -9.72 2.46 -0.85
C ILE A 195 -8.36 3.02 -1.29
N TRP A 196 -7.24 2.44 -0.82
CA TRP A 196 -5.90 2.89 -1.21
C TRP A 196 -5.66 2.76 -2.71
N MET A 197 -6.05 1.63 -3.31
CA MET A 197 -5.90 1.39 -4.74
C MET A 197 -6.66 2.42 -5.59
N ARG A 198 -7.91 2.75 -5.21
CA ARG A 198 -8.73 3.76 -5.89
C ARG A 198 -8.16 5.17 -5.74
N ILE A 199 -7.65 5.50 -4.55
CA ILE A 199 -6.98 6.79 -4.32
C ILE A 199 -5.72 6.88 -5.18
N ARG A 200 -4.86 5.86 -5.16
CA ARG A 200 -3.65 5.76 -6.00
C ARG A 200 -3.98 5.95 -7.48
N HIS A 201 -5.02 5.27 -7.97
CA HIS A 201 -5.44 5.39 -9.37
C HIS A 201 -5.85 6.83 -9.73
N ARG A 202 -6.58 7.52 -8.86
CA ARG A 202 -6.99 8.92 -9.06
C ARG A 202 -5.81 9.89 -9.00
N LEU A 203 -4.87 9.68 -8.08
CA LEU A 203 -3.67 10.52 -7.96
C LEU A 203 -2.77 10.42 -9.20
N ARG A 204 -2.73 9.26 -9.87
CA ARG A 204 -1.99 9.09 -11.14
C ARG A 204 -2.69 9.68 -12.36
N ASN A 205 -4.01 9.86 -12.28
CA ASN A 205 -4.84 10.37 -13.38
C ASN A 205 -5.67 11.55 -12.85
N PRO A 206 -5.03 12.68 -12.50
CA PRO A 206 -5.75 13.88 -12.11
C PRO A 206 -6.63 14.33 -13.29
N ARG A 207 -7.89 14.65 -13.00
CA ARG A 207 -8.81 15.25 -13.97
C ARG A 207 -8.48 16.72 -14.17
#